data_AF-Q2KPK1-F1
#
_entry.id   AF-Q2KPK1-F1
#
_cell.length_a   1.000
_cell.length_b   1.000
_cell.length_c   1.000
_cell.angle_alpha   90.00
_cell.angle_beta   90.00
_cell.angle_gamma   90.00
#
_symmetry.space_group_name_H-M   'P 1'
#
loop_
_entity.id
_entity.type
_entity.pdbx_description
1 polymer ?
#
loop_
_entity_poly.entity_id
_entity_poly.type
_entity_poly.pdbx_seq_one_letter_code
_entity_poly.pdbx_strand_id
1 'polypeptide(L)'
;HVNDSDPMEDSCGGHTWFGASSRIIVTTTDKHVLVKPDADHILEVETLNSDDSLRLFSLNAFKQNCTIEAEQVELSKRVVNYCKGLPFAL
;
A
#
# COMPACT_ATOMS: atom_id res chain seq x y z
N HIS A 1 -17.02 -47.44 -11.19
CA HIS A 1 -16.91 -46.30 -12.12
C HIS A 1 -17.58 -45.14 -11.41
N VAL A 2 -16.77 -44.13 -11.07
CA VAL A 2 -17.05 -42.82 -10.44
C VAL A 2 -18.43 -42.60 -9.79
N ASN A 3 -18.43 -42.48 -8.46
CA ASN A 3 -19.50 -41.82 -7.73
C ASN A 3 -19.28 -40.31 -7.82
N ASP A 4 -20.37 -39.61 -8.12
CA ASP A 4 -20.43 -38.23 -8.53
C ASP A 4 -19.91 -37.25 -7.48
N SER A 5 -19.42 -36.14 -8.02
CA SER A 5 -18.85 -34.98 -7.35
C SER A 5 -19.81 -34.33 -6.37
N ASP A 6 -19.37 -34.15 -5.11
CA ASP A 6 -19.83 -33.02 -4.30
C ASP A 6 -18.68 -32.00 -4.23
N PRO A 7 -18.81 -30.83 -4.88
CA PRO A 7 -17.84 -29.76 -4.73
C PRO A 7 -17.93 -29.24 -3.30
N MET A 8 -16.76 -29.02 -2.70
CA MET A 8 -16.60 -28.35 -1.41
C MET A 8 -17.36 -27.01 -1.45
N GLU A 9 -18.58 -26.99 -0.93
CA GLU A 9 -19.24 -25.77 -0.48
C GLU A 9 -18.54 -25.32 0.81
N ASP A 10 -17.31 -24.83 0.68
CA ASP A 10 -16.76 -23.88 1.64
C ASP A 10 -17.43 -22.54 1.33
N SER A 11 -18.66 -22.43 1.78
CA SER A 11 -19.40 -21.18 1.82
C SER A 11 -18.67 -20.27 2.80
N CYS A 12 -17.72 -19.49 2.27
CA CYS A 12 -17.22 -18.28 2.88
C CYS A 12 -18.40 -17.32 3.11
N GLY A 13 -19.17 -17.61 4.16
CA GLY A 13 -20.28 -16.81 4.64
C GLY A 13 -19.79 -15.41 4.96
N GLY A 14 -20.46 -14.42 4.38
CA GLY A 14 -20.08 -13.02 4.44
C GLY A 14 -19.90 -12.48 5.85
N HIS A 15 -19.00 -11.49 5.98
CA HIS A 15 -18.72 -10.61 7.13
C HIS A 15 -18.56 -11.21 8.54
N THR A 16 -18.83 -12.49 8.78
CA THR A 16 -18.79 -13.12 10.12
C THR A 16 -17.52 -13.91 10.39
N TRP A 17 -16.57 -13.94 9.45
CA TRP A 17 -15.30 -14.67 9.63
C TRP A 17 -14.44 -14.06 10.75
N PHE A 18 -14.57 -12.75 11.00
CA PHE A 18 -13.73 -12.01 11.92
C PHE A 18 -14.53 -11.65 13.17
N GLY A 19 -13.94 -11.86 14.35
CA GLY A 19 -14.55 -11.45 15.62
C GLY A 19 -14.87 -9.96 15.63
N ALA A 20 -15.88 -9.55 16.41
CA ALA A 20 -16.43 -8.20 16.44
C ALA A 20 -15.42 -7.05 16.76
N SER A 21 -14.20 -7.40 17.17
CA SER A 21 -13.12 -6.45 17.47
C SER A 21 -12.02 -6.40 16.40
N SER A 22 -12.14 -7.18 15.33
CA SER A 22 -11.15 -7.24 14.26
C SER A 22 -11.35 -6.10 13.26
N ARG A 23 -10.24 -5.53 12.78
CA ARG A 23 -10.22 -4.57 11.67
C ARG A 23 -9.49 -5.18 10.49
N ILE A 24 -10.15 -5.22 9.34
CA ILE A 24 -9.56 -5.68 8.08
C ILE A 24 -9.11 -4.44 7.30
N ILE A 25 -7.87 -4.45 6.80
CA ILE A 25 -7.35 -3.41 5.91
C ILE A 25 -6.99 -4.08 4.59
N VAL A 26 -7.62 -3.63 3.50
CA VAL A 26 -7.35 -4.10 2.14
C VAL A 26 -6.62 -2.99 1.40
N THR A 27 -5.41 -3.27 0.89
CA THR A 27 -4.64 -2.36 0.05
C THR A 27 -4.61 -2.88 -1.39
N THR A 28 -4.99 -2.04 -2.35
CA THR A 28 -4.99 -2.40 -3.78
C THR A 28 -4.63 -1.19 -4.63
N THR A 29 -3.94 -1.41 -5.75
CA THR A 29 -3.73 -0.40 -6.80
C THR A 29 -4.84 -0.40 -7.85
N ASP A 30 -5.67 -1.46 -7.87
CA ASP A 30 -6.84 -1.57 -8.74
C ASP A 30 -8.10 -1.24 -7.94
N LYS A 31 -8.72 -0.10 -8.26
CA LYS A 31 -9.95 0.38 -7.62
C LYS A 31 -11.13 -0.57 -7.84
N HIS A 32 -11.12 -1.38 -8.91
CA HIS A 32 -12.20 -2.34 -9.17
C HIS A 32 -12.27 -3.46 -8.13
N VAL A 33 -11.15 -3.75 -7.46
CA VAL A 33 -11.09 -4.71 -6.34
C VAL A 33 -11.91 -4.22 -5.14
N LEU A 34 -12.10 -2.90 -5.00
CA LEU A 34 -12.90 -2.29 -3.93
C LEU A 34 -14.41 -2.22 -4.27
N VAL A 35 -14.82 -2.59 -5.48
CA VAL A 35 -16.22 -2.50 -5.96
C VAL A 35 -17.10 -3.66 -5.44
N LYS A 36 -16.53 -4.62 -4.70
CA LYS A 36 -17.23 -5.69 -3.99
C LYS A 36 -16.51 -6.00 -2.67
N PRO A 37 -17.19 -6.40 -1.58
CA PRO A 37 -18.41 -5.89 -0.94
C PRO A 37 -18.10 -4.79 0.13
N ASP A 38 -19.08 -3.93 0.43
CA ASP A 38 -19.28 -3.13 1.65
C ASP A 38 -18.02 -2.67 2.44
N ALA A 39 -17.07 -2.00 1.78
CA ALA A 39 -16.01 -1.32 2.49
C ALA A 39 -16.59 -0.12 3.26
N ASP A 40 -16.50 -0.15 4.60
CA ASP A 40 -16.98 0.95 5.46
C ASP A 40 -16.27 2.28 5.13
N HIS A 41 -15.00 2.20 4.72
CA HIS A 41 -14.15 3.34 4.37
C HIS A 41 -13.19 3.00 3.23
N ILE A 42 -13.15 3.87 2.21
CA ILE A 42 -12.15 3.83 1.14
C ILE A 42 -11.23 5.03 1.31
N LEU A 43 -9.92 4.78 1.44
CA LEU A 43 -8.89 5.80 1.47
C LEU A 43 -8.08 5.73 0.17
N GLU A 44 -8.18 6.77 -0.65
CA GLU A 44 -7.26 6.96 -1.77
C GLU A 44 -5.94 7.52 -1.22
N VAL A 45 -4.85 6.79 -1.44
CA VAL A 45 -3.52 7.20 -0.98
C VAL A 45 -2.93 8.13 -2.04
N GLU A 46 -2.68 9.38 -1.66
CA GLU A 46 -1.99 10.36 -2.50
C GLU A 46 -0.48 10.07 -2.56
N THR A 47 0.17 10.55 -3.62
CA THR A 47 1.63 10.55 -3.71
C THR A 47 2.24 11.42 -2.61
N LEU A 48 3.46 11.07 -2.18
CA LEU A 48 4.19 11.87 -1.20
C LEU A 48 4.50 13.27 -1.75
N ASN A 49 4.40 14.29 -0.90
CA ASN A 49 4.96 15.60 -1.22
C ASN A 49 6.50 15.54 -1.29
N SER A 50 7.13 16.61 -1.76
CA SER A 50 8.58 16.63 -1.94
C SER A 50 9.37 16.42 -0.65
N ASP A 51 8.89 16.94 0.48
CA ASP A 51 9.59 16.83 1.76
C ASP A 51 9.51 15.41 2.32
N ASP A 52 8.31 14.81 2.31
CA ASP A 52 8.11 13.42 2.71
C ASP A 52 8.83 12.44 1.79
N SER A 53 8.88 12.74 0.49
CA SER A 53 9.64 11.94 -0.48
C SER A 53 11.13 12.00 -0.20
N LEU A 54 11.66 13.18 0.11
CA LEU A 54 13.07 13.37 0.45
C LEU A 54 13.43 12.66 1.76
N ARG A 55 12.52 12.69 2.73
CA ARG A 55 12.66 11.99 4.00
C ARG A 55 12.65 10.47 3.82
N LEU A 56 11.72 9.94 3.01
CA LEU A 56 11.65 8.52 2.69
C LEU A 56 12.91 8.06 1.93
N PHE A 57 13.33 8.82 0.92
CA PHE A 57 14.57 8.55 0.19
C PHE A 57 15.78 8.53 1.13
N SER A 58 15.87 9.49 2.07
CA SER A 58 16.97 9.54 3.03
C SER A 58 17.00 8.32 3.94
N LEU A 59 15.83 7.87 4.37
CA LEU A 59 15.68 6.67 5.18
C LEU A 59 16.15 5.43 4.42
N ASN A 60 15.81 5.31 3.14
CA ASN A 60 16.14 4.15 2.32
C ASN A 60 17.61 4.15 1.85
N ALA A 61 18.09 5.26 1.29
CA ALA A 61 19.41 5.37 0.69
C ALA A 61 20.53 5.53 1.74
N PHE A 62 20.28 6.30 2.80
CA PHE A 62 21.29 6.68 3.78
C PHE A 62 21.07 6.06 5.16
N LYS A 63 19.96 5.34 5.37
CA LYS A 63 19.54 4.79 6.69
C LYS A 63 19.45 5.87 7.78
N GLN A 64 19.14 7.10 7.37
CA GLN A 64 19.09 8.28 8.24
C GLN A 64 17.79 9.04 8.04
N ASN A 65 17.22 9.55 9.13
CA ASN A 65 15.85 10.06 9.09
C ASN A 65 15.70 11.42 8.40
N CYS A 66 16.69 12.32 8.47
CA CYS A 66 16.48 13.70 8.02
C CYS A 66 17.75 14.48 7.61
N THR A 67 18.96 13.95 7.82
CA THR A 67 20.19 14.71 7.57
C THR A 67 20.82 14.25 6.27
N ILE A 68 20.48 14.94 5.18
CA ILE A 68 21.22 14.81 3.92
C ILE A 68 22.40 15.77 3.99
N GLU A 69 23.61 15.27 3.75
CA GLU A 69 24.80 16.12 3.65
C GLU A 69 24.63 17.13 2.50
N ALA A 70 25.17 18.34 2.67
CA ALA A 70 24.94 19.45 1.73
C ALA A 70 25.27 19.09 0.25
N GLU A 71 26.27 18.25 0.05
CA GLU A 71 26.68 17.71 -1.25
C GLU A 71 25.67 16.73 -1.89
N GLN A 72 24.90 16.03 -1.07
CA GLN A 72 23.90 15.05 -1.52
C GLN A 72 22.51 15.66 -1.71
N VAL A 73 22.25 16.88 -1.21
CA VAL A 73 20.92 17.53 -1.27
C VAL A 73 20.42 17.67 -2.70
N GLU A 74 21.25 18.18 -3.61
CA GLU A 74 20.81 18.46 -4.99
C GLU A 74 20.56 17.18 -5.78
N LEU A 75 21.40 16.17 -5.60
CA LEU A 75 21.21 14.83 -6.20
C LEU A 75 19.96 14.17 -5.66
N SER A 76 19.73 14.23 -4.34
CA SER A 76 18.55 13.66 -3.69
C SER A 76 17.27 14.31 -4.19
N LYS A 77 17.23 15.65 -4.33
CA LYS A 77 16.10 16.37 -4.94
C LYS A 77 15.83 15.92 -6.37
N ARG A 78 16.87 15.68 -7.17
CA ARG A 78 16.72 15.21 -8.54
C ARG A 78 16.10 13.81 -8.61
N VAL A 79 16.56 12.89 -7.75
CA VAL A 79 15.99 11.53 -7.66
C VAL A 79 14.54 11.60 -7.20
N VAL A 80 14.26 12.35 -6.13
CA VAL A 80 12.90 12.54 -5.61
C VAL A 80 11.95 13.10 -6.67
N ASN A 81 12.41 14.11 -7.43
CA ASN A 81 11.62 14.69 -8.51
C ASN A 81 11.38 13.70 -9.67
N TYR A 82 12.36 12.85 -9.97
CA TYR A 82 12.19 11.78 -10.96
C TYR A 82 11.15 10.75 -10.51
N CYS A 83 11.13 10.40 -9.23
CA CYS A 83 10.19 9.44 -8.65
C CYS A 83 8.78 10.01 -8.45
N LYS A 84 8.59 11.33 -8.60
CA LYS A 84 7.28 12.02 -8.56
C LYS A 84 6.44 11.69 -7.32
N GLY A 85 7.09 11.48 -6.17
CA GLY A 85 6.41 11.15 -4.92
C GLY A 85 5.82 9.73 -4.85
N LEU A 86 6.18 8.83 -5.79
CA LEU A 86 5.81 7.42 -5.71
C LEU A 86 6.69 6.71 -4.67
N PRO A 87 6.13 6.22 -3.55
CA PRO A 87 6.92 5.58 -2.49
C PRO A 87 7.69 4.35 -3.00
N PHE A 88 7.12 3.60 -3.95
CA PHE A 88 7.75 2.41 -4.52
C PHE A 88 8.99 2.71 -5.38
N ALA A 89 9.23 3.97 -5.74
CA ALA A 89 10.37 4.39 -6.54
C ALA A 89 11.47 5.09 -5.70
N LEU A 90 11.23 5.35 -4.41
CA LEU A 90 12.10 6.09 -3.50
C LEU A 90 12.83 5.17 -2.52
#